data_AF-A0A166MXX4-F1
#
_entry.id   AF-A0A166MXX4-F1
#
_cell.length_a   1.000
_cell.length_b   1.000
_cell.length_c   1.000
_cell.angle_alpha   90.00
_cell.angle_beta   90.00
_cell.angle_gamma   90.00
#
_symmetry.space_group_name_H-M   'P 1'
#
loop_
_entity.id
_entity.type
_entity.pdbx_description
1 polymer ?
#
loop_
_entity_poly.entity_id
_entity_poly.type
_entity_poly.pdbx_seq_one_letter_code
_entity_poly.pdbx_strand_id
1 'polypeptide(L)'
;GGMFWLLGVTPTEAQIKDIADWLLECHGDSTGLSTDSLADAGYPGAASLGDAVCGMAAARITSKDFLFWFRSHTAKEVKWGGAKHHPDDKDGRRMHPRSSFKVFLEVVKRRSLPWENVEMDAIHSLQLILRGSFQDIDDSETKTMIHARLNDLRVQGIDELSSVASEMVRQWACPWFTILSMKNQWRLLKGCSIMP
;
A
#
# COMPACT_ATOMS: atom_id res chain seq x y z
N GLY A 1 -1.33 13.58 7.32
CA GLY A 1 -1.68 14.81 6.57
C GLY A 1 -3.16 15.11 6.74
N GLY A 2 -3.64 16.28 6.29
CA GLY A 2 -5.06 16.66 6.36
C GLY A 2 -5.87 16.36 5.09
N MET A 3 -5.31 15.62 4.13
CA MET A 3 -5.97 15.31 2.86
C MET A 3 -6.44 13.85 2.85
N PHE A 4 -7.68 13.63 2.41
CA PHE A 4 -8.29 12.31 2.25
C PHE A 4 -8.48 12.00 0.77
N TRP A 5 -8.16 10.76 0.39
CA TRP A 5 -8.42 10.23 -0.95
C TRP A 5 -9.33 9.03 -0.80
N LEU A 6 -10.60 9.19 -1.18
CA LEU A 6 -11.64 8.19 -0.98
C LEU A 6 -12.04 7.55 -2.32
N LEU A 7 -12.14 6.23 -2.34
CA LEU A 7 -12.56 5.48 -3.52
C LEU A 7 -13.50 4.35 -3.11
N GLY A 8 -14.66 4.27 -3.78
CA GLY A 8 -15.67 3.25 -3.51
C GLY A 8 -16.48 3.52 -2.23
N VAL A 9 -16.94 2.45 -1.58
CA VAL A 9 -17.70 2.53 -0.32
C VAL A 9 -16.73 2.76 0.83
N THR A 10 -16.75 3.97 1.37
CA THR A 10 -15.86 4.41 2.44
C THR A 10 -16.65 5.14 3.53
N PRO A 11 -16.19 5.13 4.79
CA PRO A 11 -16.75 6.00 5.81
C PRO A 11 -16.54 7.48 5.48
N THR A 12 -17.24 8.36 6.19
CA THR A 12 -17.00 9.80 6.07
C THR A 12 -15.60 10.18 6.53
N GLU A 13 -15.06 11.30 6.06
CA GLU A 13 -13.73 11.78 6.47
C GLU A 13 -13.58 11.91 8.00
N ALA A 14 -14.64 12.37 8.68
CA ALA A 14 -14.67 12.46 10.14
C ALA A 14 -14.53 11.08 10.80
N GLN A 15 -15.20 10.05 10.26
CA GLN A 15 -15.09 8.68 10.74
C GLN A 15 -13.72 8.07 10.42
N ILE A 16 -13.14 8.35 9.25
CA ILE A 16 -11.80 7.87 8.90
C ILE A 16 -10.76 8.47 9.83
N LYS A 17 -10.90 9.75 10.17
CA LYS A 17 -10.04 10.40 11.16
C LYS A 17 -10.17 9.74 12.54
N ASP A 18 -11.40 9.50 13.00
CA ASP A 18 -11.66 8.81 14.27
C ASP A 18 -11.03 7.40 14.31
N ILE A 19 -11.13 6.65 13.21
CA ILE A 19 -10.48 5.33 13.07
C ILE A 19 -8.95 5.46 13.11
N ALA A 20 -8.37 6.46 12.44
CA ALA A 20 -6.93 6.68 12.45
C ALA A 20 -6.41 7.04 13.85
N ASP A 21 -7.13 7.90 14.57
CA ASP A 21 -6.82 8.27 15.95
C ASP A 21 -6.90 7.03 16.87
N TRP A 22 -7.96 6.22 16.73
CA TRP A 22 -8.09 4.95 17.45
C TRP A 22 -6.93 3.97 17.17
N LEU A 23 -6.48 3.84 15.92
CA LEU A 23 -5.33 3.00 15.58
C LEU A 23 -4.03 3.52 16.18
N LEU A 24 -3.83 4.83 16.25
CA LEU A 24 -2.65 5.42 16.89
C LEU A 24 -2.64 5.17 18.40
N GLU A 25 -3.81 5.24 19.05
CA GLU A 25 -3.94 5.03 20.49
C GLU A 25 -3.82 3.55 20.91
N CYS A 26 -4.56 2.67 20.22
CA CYS A 26 -4.67 1.26 20.61
C CYS A 26 -3.66 0.34 19.91
N HIS A 27 -3.12 0.77 18.76
CA HIS A 27 -2.26 -0.04 17.90
C HIS A 27 -1.00 0.71 17.43
N GLY A 28 -0.54 1.71 18.19
CA GLY A 28 0.59 2.58 17.81
C GLY A 28 1.92 1.85 17.53
N ASP A 29 2.15 0.69 18.15
CA ASP A 29 3.35 -0.12 17.91
C ASP A 29 3.22 -1.03 16.68
N SER A 30 2.02 -1.20 16.16
CA SER A 30 1.74 -2.01 14.98
C SER A 30 2.03 -1.26 13.68
N THR A 31 2.41 -1.97 12.63
CA THR A 31 2.48 -1.42 11.27
C THR A 31 1.12 -1.43 10.56
N GLY A 32 0.09 -2.03 11.16
CA GLY A 32 -1.24 -2.10 10.56
C GLY A 32 -2.24 -2.92 11.37
N LEU A 33 -3.44 -3.09 10.85
CA LEU A 33 -4.48 -3.93 11.45
C LEU A 33 -5.31 -4.56 10.34
N SER A 34 -5.62 -5.85 10.42
CA SER A 34 -6.67 -6.46 9.61
C SER A 34 -7.73 -7.09 10.53
N THR A 35 -8.99 -6.80 10.23
CA THR A 35 -10.14 -7.35 10.94
C THR A 35 -11.31 -7.53 9.98
N ASP A 36 -12.11 -8.57 10.22
CA ASP A 36 -13.40 -8.78 9.56
C ASP A 36 -14.56 -8.09 10.32
N SER A 37 -14.33 -7.60 11.54
CA SER A 37 -15.28 -6.81 12.32
C SER A 37 -14.58 -5.71 13.12
N LEU A 38 -14.84 -4.46 12.77
CA LEU A 38 -14.41 -3.30 13.56
C LEU A 38 -15.04 -3.31 14.97
N ALA A 39 -16.26 -3.83 15.11
CA ALA A 39 -16.91 -3.95 16.40
C ALA A 39 -16.16 -4.93 17.32
N ASP A 40 -15.80 -6.11 16.80
CA ASP A 40 -15.08 -7.12 17.59
C ASP A 40 -13.60 -6.77 17.80
N ALA A 41 -13.02 -5.94 16.91
CA ALA A 41 -11.70 -5.35 17.10
C ALA A 41 -11.66 -4.29 18.22
N GLY A 42 -12.81 -3.88 18.75
CA GLY A 42 -12.91 -2.92 19.86
C GLY A 42 -12.99 -1.46 19.43
N TYR A 43 -13.26 -1.15 18.16
CA TYR A 43 -13.47 0.22 17.72
C TYR A 43 -14.82 0.76 18.24
N PRO A 44 -14.83 1.82 19.08
CA PRO A 44 -16.06 2.30 19.73
C PRO A 44 -17.09 2.87 18.75
N GLY A 45 -16.63 3.46 17.64
CA GLY A 45 -17.49 4.03 16.60
C GLY A 45 -18.13 3.02 15.65
N ALA A 46 -17.89 1.71 15.82
CA ALA A 46 -18.30 0.68 14.86
C ALA A 46 -19.81 0.67 14.56
N ALA A 47 -20.64 0.94 15.57
CA ALA A 47 -22.10 0.98 15.40
C ALA A 47 -22.57 2.10 14.45
N SER A 48 -21.80 3.20 14.32
CA SER A 48 -22.14 4.34 13.47
C SER A 48 -21.80 4.12 11.99
N LEU A 49 -20.95 3.13 11.68
CA LEU A 49 -20.55 2.78 10.32
C LEU A 49 -21.63 1.98 9.57
N GLY A 50 -22.52 1.31 10.32
CA GLY A 50 -23.59 0.49 9.77
C GLY A 50 -23.09 -0.72 8.96
N ASP A 51 -23.95 -1.23 8.07
CA ASP A 51 -23.66 -2.42 7.25
C ASP A 51 -22.70 -2.12 6.07
N ALA A 52 -22.45 -0.83 5.80
CA ALA A 52 -21.61 -0.40 4.69
C ALA A 52 -20.12 -0.69 4.92
N VAL A 53 -19.66 -0.67 6.18
CA VAL A 53 -18.26 -0.91 6.56
C VAL A 53 -18.22 -1.73 7.83
N CYS A 54 -17.72 -2.97 7.73
CA CYS A 54 -17.64 -3.91 8.84
C CYS A 54 -16.21 -4.45 8.99
N GLY A 55 -15.59 -4.84 7.88
CA GLY A 55 -14.18 -5.24 7.84
C GLY A 55 -13.27 -4.10 7.44
N MET A 56 -12.05 -4.15 7.93
CA MET A 56 -11.01 -3.18 7.61
C MET A 56 -9.64 -3.87 7.53
N ALA A 57 -8.84 -3.47 6.55
CA ALA A 57 -7.39 -3.61 6.58
C ALA A 57 -6.78 -2.20 6.56
N ALA A 58 -5.86 -1.93 7.46
CA ALA A 58 -5.16 -0.67 7.61
C ALA A 58 -3.66 -0.92 7.54
N ALA A 59 -2.96 -0.15 6.70
CA ALA A 59 -1.51 -0.17 6.59
C ALA A 59 -0.96 1.21 6.92
N ARG A 60 -0.09 1.29 7.92
CA ARG A 60 0.58 2.53 8.31
C ARG A 60 1.78 2.77 7.38
N ILE A 61 1.78 3.89 6.66
CA ILE A 61 2.85 4.25 5.71
C ILE A 61 3.91 5.09 6.41
N THR A 62 3.48 6.13 7.13
CA THR A 62 4.34 7.02 7.93
C THR A 62 3.83 7.06 9.37
N SER A 63 4.43 7.87 10.25
CA SER A 63 3.91 8.04 11.62
C SER A 63 2.48 8.60 11.67
N LYS A 64 2.00 9.26 10.60
CA LYS A 64 0.71 9.96 10.56
C LYS A 64 -0.18 9.57 9.37
N ASP A 65 0.36 8.87 8.38
CA ASP A 65 -0.36 8.55 7.14
C ASP A 65 -0.66 7.05 7.07
N PHE A 66 -1.91 6.74 6.71
CA PHE A 66 -2.45 5.39 6.63
C PHE A 66 -3.10 5.16 5.27
N LEU A 67 -3.10 3.90 4.85
CA LEU A 67 -3.90 3.39 3.75
C LEU A 67 -4.94 2.42 4.29
N PHE A 68 -6.19 2.59 3.87
CA PHE A 68 -7.32 1.81 4.36
C PHE A 68 -8.01 1.06 3.23
N TRP A 69 -8.39 -0.17 3.50
CA TRP A 69 -9.34 -0.95 2.72
C TRP A 69 -10.51 -1.34 3.60
N PHE A 70 -11.72 -1.11 3.10
CA PHE A 70 -12.96 -1.39 3.81
C PHE A 70 -13.75 -2.48 3.11
N ARG A 71 -14.45 -3.30 3.88
CA ARG A 71 -15.39 -4.29 3.38
C ARG A 71 -16.73 -4.14 4.07
N SER A 72 -17.79 -4.08 3.27
CA SER A 72 -19.16 -4.12 3.76
C SER A 72 -19.48 -5.48 4.38
N HIS A 73 -20.58 -5.53 5.13
CA HIS A 73 -21.14 -6.81 5.56
C HIS A 73 -21.58 -7.62 4.33
N THR A 74 -21.16 -8.87 4.27
CA THR A 74 -21.69 -9.84 3.31
C THR A 74 -22.58 -10.80 4.08
N ALA A 75 -23.87 -10.84 3.75
CA ALA A 75 -24.78 -11.82 4.32
C ALA A 75 -24.27 -13.23 3.99
N LYS A 76 -23.66 -13.90 4.97
CA LYS A 76 -23.29 -15.29 4.83
C LYS A 76 -24.59 -16.07 4.69
N GLU A 77 -24.78 -16.82 3.61
CA GLU A 77 -25.85 -17.82 3.53
C GLU A 77 -25.62 -18.83 4.65
N VAL A 78 -26.26 -18.62 5.79
CA VAL A 78 -26.28 -19.64 6.84
C VAL A 78 -27.26 -20.69 6.35
N LYS A 79 -26.73 -21.79 5.80
CA LYS A 79 -27.52 -22.99 5.49
C LYS A 79 -28.02 -23.58 6.80
N TRP A 80 -29.18 -23.13 7.23
CA TRP A 80 -29.92 -23.77 8.29
C TRP A 80 -30.42 -25.11 7.75
N GLY A 81 -29.97 -26.20 8.36
CA GLY A 81 -30.46 -27.55 8.07
C GLY A 81 -31.94 -27.65 8.43
N GLY A 82 -32.82 -27.28 7.50
CA GLY A 82 -34.25 -27.53 7.60
C GLY A 82 -34.55 -28.96 7.16
N ALA A 83 -35.05 -29.79 8.07
CA ALA A 83 -35.72 -31.03 7.69
C ALA A 83 -36.87 -30.70 6.72
N LYS A 84 -36.98 -31.47 5.63
CA LYS A 84 -38.03 -31.29 4.61
C LYS A 84 -39.41 -31.34 5.27
N HIS A 85 -40.12 -30.22 5.26
CA HIS A 85 -41.51 -30.18 5.69
C HIS A 85 -42.35 -30.99 4.71
N HIS A 86 -43.12 -31.96 5.21
CA HIS A 86 -44.15 -32.63 4.43
C HIS A 86 -45.37 -31.69 4.28
N PRO A 87 -46.07 -31.73 3.14
CA PRO A 87 -47.12 -30.77 2.78
C PRO A 87 -48.40 -30.83 3.64
N ASP A 88 -48.49 -31.72 4.63
CA ASP A 88 -49.69 -31.91 5.47
C ASP A 88 -49.65 -31.23 6.85
N ASP A 89 -48.60 -30.49 7.20
CA ASP A 89 -48.57 -29.75 8.47
C ASP A 89 -49.43 -28.49 8.41
N LYS A 90 -50.73 -28.67 8.68
CA LYS A 90 -51.67 -27.60 8.98
C LYS A 90 -51.53 -27.15 10.43
N ASP A 91 -50.42 -26.48 10.75
CA ASP A 91 -50.41 -25.59 11.92
C ASP A 91 -49.52 -24.38 11.63
N GLY A 92 -50.16 -23.32 11.12
CA GLY A 92 -49.55 -22.04 10.76
C GLY A 92 -49.11 -21.21 11.97
N ARG A 93 -48.53 -21.84 13.00
CA ARG A 93 -47.86 -21.12 14.08
C ARG A 93 -46.57 -20.53 13.54
N ARG A 94 -46.66 -19.29 13.08
CA ARG A 94 -45.55 -18.43 12.68
C ARG A 94 -44.47 -18.48 13.78
N MET A 95 -43.43 -19.29 13.57
CA MET A 95 -42.36 -19.46 14.54
C MET A 95 -41.61 -18.14 14.66
N HIS A 96 -41.66 -17.53 15.84
CA HIS A 96 -40.82 -16.39 16.15
C HIS A 96 -39.39 -16.88 16.40
N PRO A 97 -38.37 -16.31 15.73
CA PRO A 97 -36.99 -16.64 16.06
C PRO A 97 -36.74 -16.35 17.54
N ARG A 98 -36.17 -17.34 18.25
CA ARG A 98 -35.79 -17.17 19.67
C ARG A 98 -34.77 -16.04 19.79
N SER A 99 -34.74 -15.33 20.91
CA SER A 99 -33.84 -14.17 21.12
C SER A 99 -32.37 -14.47 20.80
N SER A 100 -31.91 -15.69 21.09
CA SER A 100 -30.56 -16.16 20.74
C SER A 100 -30.29 -16.18 19.24
N PHE A 101 -31.30 -16.46 18.41
CA PHE A 101 -31.21 -16.41 16.96
C PHE A 101 -31.11 -14.98 16.44
N LYS A 102 -31.82 -14.03 17.07
CA LYS A 102 -31.71 -12.60 16.73
C LYS A 102 -30.31 -12.07 17.06
N VAL A 103 -29.78 -12.41 18.23
CA VAL A 103 -28.39 -12.06 18.62
C VAL A 103 -27.38 -12.67 17.65
N PHE A 104 -27.57 -13.94 17.27
CA PHE A 104 -26.72 -14.58 16.28
C PHE A 104 -26.75 -13.86 14.91
N LEU A 105 -27.93 -13.49 14.43
CA LEU A 105 -28.05 -12.72 13.18
C LEU A 105 -27.40 -11.34 13.29
N GLU A 106 -27.50 -10.66 14.44
CA GLU A 106 -26.83 -9.38 14.68
C GLU A 106 -25.29 -9.51 14.69
N VAL A 107 -24.76 -10.62 15.22
CA VAL A 107 -23.32 -10.91 15.17
C VAL A 107 -22.84 -11.18 13.74
N VAL A 108 -23.59 -11.98 12.97
CA VAL A 108 -23.25 -12.23 11.56
C VAL A 108 -23.33 -10.94 10.74
N LYS A 109 -24.30 -10.06 11.04
CA LYS A 109 -24.46 -8.75 10.39
C LYS A 109 -23.28 -7.80 10.54
N ARG A 110 -22.42 -8.01 11.54
CA ARG A 110 -21.29 -7.12 11.85
C ARG A 110 -19.95 -7.64 11.36
N ARG A 111 -19.95 -8.63 10.47
CA ARG A 111 -18.73 -9.23 9.91
C ARG A 111 -18.68 -9.16 8.39
N SER A 112 -17.53 -8.83 7.84
CA SER A 112 -17.24 -8.97 6.41
C SER A 112 -16.71 -10.37 6.09
N LEU A 113 -16.41 -10.60 4.81
CA LEU A 113 -15.52 -11.70 4.45
C LEU A 113 -14.13 -11.48 5.08
N PRO A 114 -13.49 -12.55 5.60
CA PRO A 114 -12.13 -12.47 6.11
C PRO A 114 -11.15 -12.11 4.98
N TRP A 115 -10.07 -11.42 5.34
CA TRP A 115 -8.98 -11.11 4.40
C TRP A 115 -8.20 -12.38 4.07
N GLU A 116 -8.04 -12.67 2.80
CA GLU A 116 -7.24 -13.81 2.36
C GLU A 116 -5.74 -13.48 2.47
N ASN A 117 -4.91 -14.53 2.62
CA ASN A 117 -3.45 -14.35 2.73
C ASN A 117 -2.88 -13.60 1.51
N VAL A 118 -3.36 -13.92 0.31
CA VAL A 118 -2.92 -13.26 -0.93
C VAL A 118 -3.22 -11.76 -0.96
N GLU A 119 -4.33 -11.35 -0.33
CA GLU A 119 -4.71 -9.94 -0.22
C GLU A 119 -3.85 -9.22 0.80
N MET A 120 -3.60 -9.88 1.94
CA MET A 120 -2.72 -9.36 2.98
C MET A 120 -1.27 -9.23 2.48
N ASP A 121 -0.78 -10.20 1.71
CA ASP A 121 0.54 -10.14 1.09
C ASP A 121 0.65 -8.97 0.11
N ALA A 122 -0.40 -8.70 -0.68
CA ALA A 122 -0.45 -7.55 -1.58
C ALA A 122 -0.46 -6.22 -0.80
N ILE A 123 -1.27 -6.12 0.27
CA ILE A 123 -1.33 -4.94 1.14
C ILE A 123 0.03 -4.67 1.79
N HIS A 124 0.69 -5.69 2.34
CA HIS A 124 2.01 -5.55 2.94
C HIS A 124 3.10 -5.19 1.91
N SER A 125 3.04 -5.78 0.71
CA SER A 125 3.97 -5.44 -0.37
C SER A 125 3.84 -3.97 -0.77
N LEU A 126 2.60 -3.48 -0.94
CA LEU A 126 2.34 -2.06 -1.21
C LEU A 126 2.81 -1.16 -0.07
N GLN A 127 2.56 -1.56 1.17
CA GLN A 127 3.02 -0.82 2.34
C GLN A 127 4.54 -0.64 2.35
N LEU A 128 5.30 -1.70 2.06
CA LEU A 128 6.77 -1.66 2.03
C LEU A 128 7.29 -0.73 0.92
N ILE A 129 6.72 -0.81 -0.28
CA ILE A 129 7.10 0.04 -1.42
C ILE A 129 6.84 1.52 -1.11
N LEU A 130 5.66 1.83 -0.59
CA LEU A 130 5.30 3.20 -0.23
C LEU A 130 6.20 3.72 0.89
N ARG A 131 6.40 2.94 1.97
CA ARG A 131 7.25 3.37 3.09
C ARG A 131 8.70 3.65 2.65
N GLY A 132 9.26 2.79 1.78
CA GLY A 132 10.60 3.02 1.22
C GLY A 132 10.67 4.33 0.43
N SER A 133 9.65 4.59 -0.40
CA SER A 133 9.58 5.80 -1.22
C SER A 133 9.49 7.09 -0.39
N PHE A 134 8.81 7.07 0.76
CA PHE A 134 8.71 8.23 1.65
C PHE A 134 9.94 8.44 2.53
N GLN A 135 10.65 7.37 2.92
CA GLN A 135 11.92 7.49 3.64
C GLN A 135 12.99 8.16 2.78
N ASP A 136 13.05 7.84 1.48
CA ASP A 136 13.99 8.50 0.56
C ASP A 136 13.76 10.02 0.42
N ILE A 137 12.54 10.51 0.69
CA ILE A 137 12.18 11.93 0.62
C ILE A 137 12.58 12.66 1.91
N ASP A 138 12.31 12.09 3.07
CA ASP A 138 12.69 12.65 4.38
C ASP A 138 14.22 12.65 4.58
N ASP A 139 14.88 11.61 4.06
CA ASP A 139 16.34 11.48 4.04
C ASP A 139 16.99 12.41 2.99
N SER A 140 16.25 12.90 2.00
CA SER A 140 16.71 13.87 0.98
C SER A 140 16.75 15.30 1.54
N GLU A 141 15.72 15.72 2.29
CA GLU A 141 15.71 17.01 2.99
C GLU A 141 16.76 17.07 4.12
N THR A 142 17.00 15.96 4.82
CA THR A 142 18.07 15.87 5.83
C THR A 142 19.46 15.67 5.21
N LYS A 143 19.59 14.99 4.06
CA LYS A 143 20.84 14.90 3.29
C LYS A 143 21.29 16.24 2.74
N THR A 144 20.41 17.23 2.54
CA THR A 144 20.83 18.54 2.03
C THR A 144 21.82 19.23 2.97
N MET A 145 21.72 18.98 4.28
CA MET A 145 22.64 19.53 5.29
C MET A 145 23.95 18.71 5.43
N ILE A 146 23.92 17.39 5.19
CA ILE A 146 25.11 16.54 5.19
C ILE A 146 25.91 16.69 3.90
N HIS A 147 25.25 16.84 2.74
CA HIS A 147 25.94 17.02 1.45
C HIS A 147 26.70 18.34 1.34
N ALA A 148 26.25 19.41 2.02
CA ALA A 148 26.98 20.68 2.06
C ALA A 148 28.33 20.54 2.81
N ARG A 149 28.37 19.76 3.90
CA ARG A 149 29.60 19.50 4.68
C ARG A 149 30.51 18.47 3.99
N LEU A 150 29.94 17.51 3.28
CA LEU A 150 30.70 16.44 2.62
C LEU A 150 31.23 16.84 1.23
N ASN A 151 30.62 17.83 0.56
CA ASN A 151 31.18 18.42 -0.67
C ASN A 151 32.50 19.14 -0.41
N ASP A 152 32.67 19.81 0.73
CA ASP A 152 33.91 20.53 1.06
C ASP A 152 35.11 19.59 1.22
N LEU A 153 34.87 18.36 1.71
CA LEU A 153 35.88 17.29 1.81
C LEU A 153 36.07 16.48 0.51
N ARG A 154 35.07 16.47 -0.39
CA ARG A 154 35.15 15.81 -1.70
C ARG A 154 35.91 16.63 -2.74
N VAL A 155 35.87 17.96 -2.65
CA VAL A 155 36.56 18.85 -3.60
C VAL A 155 38.08 18.69 -3.50
N GLN A 156 38.64 18.45 -2.31
CA GLN A 156 40.08 18.22 -2.15
C GLN A 156 40.56 16.86 -2.72
N GLY A 157 39.76 15.79 -2.60
CA GLY A 157 40.16 14.46 -3.10
C GLY A 157 39.99 14.25 -4.62
N ILE A 158 39.09 14.99 -5.26
CA ILE A 158 38.83 14.90 -6.70
C ILE A 158 39.93 15.59 -7.52
N ASP A 159 40.53 16.67 -7.01
CA ASP A 159 41.62 17.37 -7.70
C ASP A 159 42.90 16.51 -7.79
N GLU A 160 43.22 15.75 -6.74
CA GLU A 160 44.37 14.83 -6.74
C GLU A 160 44.16 13.66 -7.72
N LEU A 161 42.96 13.07 -7.76
CA LEU A 161 42.63 11.99 -8.69
C LEU A 161 42.55 12.47 -10.16
N SER A 162 42.08 13.70 -10.39
CA SER A 162 42.05 14.33 -11.72
C SER A 162 43.46 14.59 -12.25
N SER A 163 44.39 14.99 -11.37
CA SER A 163 45.82 15.15 -11.70
C SER A 163 46.44 13.83 -12.13
N VAL A 164 46.24 12.76 -11.35
CA VAL A 164 46.79 11.43 -11.66
C VAL A 164 46.18 10.85 -12.94
N ALA A 165 44.87 11.00 -13.14
CA ALA A 165 44.19 10.54 -14.35
C ALA A 165 44.67 11.30 -15.60
N SER A 166 44.90 12.61 -15.50
CA SER A 166 45.41 13.43 -16.60
C SER A 166 46.85 13.05 -17.00
N GLU A 167 47.68 12.70 -16.01
CA GLU A 167 49.04 12.22 -16.25
C GLU A 167 49.05 10.82 -16.89
N MET A 168 48.15 9.93 -16.45
CA MET A 168 47.93 8.64 -17.11
C MET A 168 47.44 8.82 -18.55
N VAL A 169 46.42 9.61 -18.84
CA VAL A 169 45.91 9.78 -20.22
C VAL A 169 47.01 10.26 -21.19
N ARG A 170 47.98 11.05 -20.72
CA ARG A 170 49.13 11.51 -21.51
C ARG A 170 50.13 10.38 -21.86
N GLN A 171 50.24 9.34 -21.03
CA GLN A 171 51.16 8.21 -21.28
C GLN A 171 50.60 7.15 -22.24
N TRP A 172 49.28 7.01 -22.39
CA TRP A 172 48.66 5.89 -23.14
C TRP A 172 48.05 6.29 -24.50
N ALA A 173 48.03 7.59 -24.83
CA ALA A 173 47.31 8.11 -26.01
C ALA A 173 47.94 7.82 -27.39
N CYS A 174 49.10 7.18 -27.48
CA CYS A 174 49.71 6.79 -28.76
C CYS A 174 49.97 5.28 -28.75
N PRO A 175 49.00 4.43 -29.19
CA PRO A 175 48.76 4.17 -30.62
C PRO A 175 47.28 3.91 -31.03
N TRP A 176 46.29 4.11 -30.16
CA TRP A 176 44.88 3.76 -30.45
C TRP A 176 44.14 4.68 -31.44
N PHE A 177 44.63 5.90 -31.66
CA PHE A 177 43.98 6.86 -32.57
C PHE A 177 44.01 6.43 -34.05
N THR A 178 44.96 5.58 -34.46
CA THR A 178 45.07 5.13 -35.86
C THR A 178 44.00 4.09 -36.24
N ILE A 179 43.47 3.32 -35.28
CA ILE A 179 42.51 2.23 -35.55
C ILE A 179 41.07 2.73 -35.76
N LEU A 180 40.69 3.87 -35.17
CA LEU A 180 39.31 4.38 -35.28
C LEU A 180 39.02 5.05 -36.63
N SER A 181 40.04 5.59 -37.31
CA SER A 181 39.86 6.29 -38.59
C SER A 181 39.44 5.37 -39.74
N MET A 182 39.83 4.09 -39.74
CA MET A 182 39.47 3.15 -40.82
C MET A 182 38.01 2.66 -40.73
N LYS A 183 37.37 2.70 -39.55
CA LYS A 183 35.97 2.24 -39.39
C LYS A 183 34.93 3.27 -39.84
N ASN A 184 35.25 4.56 -39.83
CA ASN A 184 34.29 5.61 -40.18
C ASN A 184 34.07 5.80 -41.69
N GLN A 185 35.00 5.37 -42.55
CA GLN A 185 34.85 5.50 -44.00
C GLN A 185 33.80 4.54 -44.59
N TRP A 186 33.54 3.40 -43.95
CA TRP A 186 32.56 2.41 -44.41
C TRP A 186 31.10 2.77 -44.11
N ARG A 187 30.83 3.73 -43.22
CA ARG A 187 29.46 4.10 -42.80
C ARG A 187 28.78 5.13 -43.71
N LEU A 188 29.52 5.82 -44.57
CA LEU A 188 28.98 6.90 -45.43
C LEU A 188 28.37 6.41 -46.75
N LEU A 189 28.51 5.14 -47.12
CA LEU A 189 28.06 4.62 -48.43
C LEU A 189 26.65 3.96 -48.44
N LYS A 190 25.94 3.90 -47.31
CA LYS A 190 24.67 3.13 -47.19
C LYS A 190 23.40 3.94 -46.90
N GLY A 191 23.43 5.27 -47.04
CA GLY A 191 22.35 6.17 -46.58
C GLY A 191 21.60 6.98 -47.64
N CYS A 192 21.42 6.50 -48.88
CA CYS A 192 20.64 7.24 -49.89
C CYS A 192 19.61 6.34 -50.58
N SER A 193 18.35 6.41 -50.14
CA SER A 193 17.16 6.18 -50.97
C SER A 193 15.96 6.85 -50.28
N ILE A 194 15.58 7.99 -50.85
CA ILE A 194 14.39 8.79 -50.56
C ILE A 194 13.33 8.34 -51.59
N MET A 195 12.16 7.93 -51.11
CA MET A 195 10.92 7.75 -51.89
C MET A 195 10.36 9.13 -52.34
N PRO A 196 9.50 9.23 -53.37
CA PRO A 196 8.43 8.29 -53.71
C PRO A 196 8.51 7.64 -55.10
#